data_AF-A0A952B0Z5-F1
#
_entry.id   AF-A0A952B0Z5-F1
#
_cell.length_a   1.000
_cell.length_b   1.000
_cell.length_c   1.000
_cell.angle_alpha   90.00
_cell.angle_beta   90.00
_cell.angle_gamma   90.00
#
_symmetry.space_group_name_H-M   'P 1'
#
loop_
_entity.id
_entity.type
_entity.pdbx_description
1 polymer ?
#
loop_
_entity_poly.entity_id
_entity_poly.type
_entity_poly.pdbx_seq_one_letter_code
_entity_poly.pdbx_strand_id
1 'polypeptide(L)'
;MELEKKEVSGREKDEASIKLLRKLREQLYSSDASDRRRAAYKLSWMQEDGLEILKDTLFGSCPIPSRNAAAYGLRKMRGRMKKVALEILGQGLKHRDNSTRGICRNALQMLGQKVPKIPKMAAPKKPPVSHLAIRELPDKNRPGRRVVNRRTRR
;
A
#
# COMPACT_ATOMS: atom_id res chain seq x y z
N MET A 1 45.50 10.82 18.65
CA MET A 1 44.37 11.78 18.64
C MET A 1 43.18 11.06 19.23
N GLU A 2 42.86 11.38 20.47
CA GLU A 2 41.83 10.69 21.26
C GLU A 2 40.45 11.21 20.88
N LEU A 3 39.52 10.29 20.59
CA LEU A 3 38.13 10.61 20.31
C LEU A 3 37.41 10.83 21.65
N GLU A 4 37.34 12.09 22.07
CA GLU A 4 36.52 12.53 23.20
C GLU A 4 35.07 12.08 22.99
N LYS A 5 34.66 11.09 23.80
CA LYS A 5 33.26 10.66 23.91
C LYS A 5 32.49 11.79 24.59
N LYS A 6 31.96 12.73 23.81
CA LYS A 6 30.97 13.69 24.31
C LYS A 6 29.78 12.91 24.86
N GLU A 7 29.65 12.89 26.18
CA GLU A 7 28.47 12.42 26.88
C GLU A 7 27.32 13.39 26.59
N VAL A 8 26.67 13.17 25.45
CA VAL A 8 25.50 13.95 25.06
C VAL A 8 24.42 13.71 26.12
N SER A 9 23.97 14.79 26.76
CA SER A 9 23.01 14.78 27.85
C SER A 9 21.69 14.12 27.42
N GLY A 10 20.96 13.49 28.36
CA GLY A 10 19.72 12.76 28.04
C GLY A 10 18.70 13.59 27.25
N ARG A 11 18.60 14.90 27.57
CA ARG A 11 17.65 15.82 26.92
C ARG A 11 17.97 16.11 25.45
N GLU A 12 19.25 16.22 25.10
CA GLU A 12 19.67 16.45 23.71
C GLU A 12 19.44 15.22 22.82
N LYS A 13 19.54 14.02 23.42
CA LYS A 13 19.19 12.75 22.74
C LYS A 13 17.70 12.69 22.45
N ASP A 14 16.86 13.16 23.36
CA ASP A 14 15.41 13.21 23.18
C ASP A 14 15.03 14.19 22.07
N GLU A 15 15.64 15.38 22.03
CA GLU A 15 15.42 16.35 20.94
C GLU A 15 15.89 15.83 19.57
N ALA A 16 17.05 15.20 19.51
CA ALA A 16 17.56 14.61 18.28
C ALA A 16 16.63 13.50 17.77
N SER A 17 16.08 12.70 18.69
CA SER A 17 15.12 11.65 18.39
C SER A 17 13.80 12.22 17.87
N ILE A 18 13.28 13.28 18.48
CA ILE A 18 12.07 13.98 18.02
C ILE A 18 12.27 14.56 16.61
N LYS A 19 13.42 15.21 16.36
CA LYS A 19 13.76 15.76 15.03
C LYS A 19 13.86 14.63 14.00
N LEU A 20 14.46 13.50 14.36
CA LEU A 20 14.54 12.33 13.49
C LEU A 20 13.16 11.74 13.19
N LEU A 21 12.29 11.58 14.20
CA LEU A 21 10.92 11.08 14.03
C LEU A 21 10.10 11.97 13.10
N ARG A 22 10.19 13.29 13.25
CA ARG A 22 9.55 14.25 12.34
C ARG A 22 10.01 14.06 10.90
N LYS A 23 11.33 13.98 10.68
CA LYS A 23 11.90 13.75 9.35
C LYS A 23 11.44 12.42 8.75
N LEU A 24 11.45 11.34 9.53
CA LEU A 24 10.98 10.03 9.07
C LEU A 24 9.49 10.04 8.73
N ARG A 25 8.68 10.76 9.50
CA ARG A 25 7.26 10.96 9.22
C ARG A 25 7.07 11.66 7.87
N GLU A 26 7.75 12.77 7.63
CA GLU A 26 7.71 13.49 6.34
C GLU A 26 8.12 12.58 5.17
N GLN A 27 9.20 11.82 5.33
CA GLN A 27 9.66 10.86 4.32
C GLN A 27 8.63 9.76 4.03
N LEU A 28 7.77 9.42 4.99
CA LEU A 28 6.69 8.45 4.82
C LEU A 28 5.54 8.99 3.95
N TYR A 29 5.44 10.31 3.80
CA TYR A 29 4.52 10.99 2.90
C TYR A 29 5.17 11.48 1.60
N SER A 30 6.46 11.22 1.41
CA SER A 30 7.18 11.55 0.17
C SER A 30 6.56 10.86 -1.05
N SER A 31 6.71 11.49 -2.22
CA SER A 31 6.31 10.92 -3.50
C SER A 31 7.11 9.66 -3.85
N ASP A 32 8.39 9.59 -3.45
CA ASP A 32 9.26 8.45 -3.75
C ASP A 32 8.86 7.20 -2.94
N ALA A 33 8.68 6.08 -3.63
CA ALA A 33 8.40 4.78 -3.02
C ALA A 33 9.59 4.20 -2.25
N SER A 34 10.82 4.53 -2.63
CA SER A 34 12.05 4.07 -1.97
C SER A 34 12.21 4.73 -0.62
N ASP A 35 12.07 6.05 -0.57
CA ASP A 35 12.16 6.84 0.65
C ASP A 35 11.11 6.45 1.67
N ARG A 36 9.85 6.28 1.24
CA ARG A 36 8.77 5.82 2.12
C ARG A 36 9.07 4.48 2.76
N ARG A 37 9.57 3.51 1.98
CA ARG A 37 9.93 2.18 2.49
C ARG A 37 11.13 2.22 3.42
N ARG A 38 12.15 3.03 3.12
CA ARG A 38 13.31 3.24 3.98
C ARG A 38 12.91 3.91 5.30
N ALA A 39 12.04 4.91 5.24
CA ALA A 39 11.51 5.59 6.42
C ALA A 39 10.71 4.62 7.30
N ALA A 40 9.77 3.87 6.71
CA ALA A 40 8.99 2.87 7.43
C ALA A 40 9.87 1.75 8.04
N TYR A 41 10.92 1.34 7.34
CA TYR A 41 11.90 0.41 7.89
C TYR A 41 12.61 1.01 9.10
N LYS A 42 13.13 2.24 9.01
CA LYS A 42 13.79 2.91 10.13
C LYS A 42 12.87 3.07 11.34
N LEU A 43 11.61 3.46 11.12
CA LEU A 43 10.61 3.54 12.19
C LEU A 43 10.39 2.18 12.87
N SER A 44 10.50 1.06 12.16
CA SER A 44 10.39 -0.27 12.78
C SER A 44 11.51 -0.59 13.81
N TRP A 45 12.62 0.15 13.79
CA TRP A 45 13.68 0.04 14.79
C TRP A 45 13.42 0.91 16.03
N MET A 46 12.58 1.95 15.89
CA MET A 46 12.26 2.91 16.96
C MET A 46 11.14 2.43 17.90
N GLN A 47 10.82 1.13 17.87
CA GLN A 47 9.90 0.45 18.79
C GLN A 47 8.57 1.20 19.00
N GLU A 48 8.31 1.74 20.20
CA GLU A 48 7.04 2.37 20.58
C GLU A 48 6.73 3.62 19.77
N ASP A 49 7.68 4.56 19.70
CA ASP A 49 7.52 5.82 18.96
C ASP A 49 7.33 5.54 17.46
N GLY A 50 8.09 4.58 16.95
CA GLY A 50 7.97 4.14 15.55
C GLY A 50 6.64 3.46 15.27
N LEU A 51 6.15 2.63 16.19
CA LEU A 51 4.89 1.91 16.05
C LEU A 51 3.70 2.87 16.04
N GLU A 52 3.71 3.90 16.87
CA GLU A 52 2.65 4.92 16.91
C GLU A 52 2.53 5.62 15.55
N ILE A 53 3.64 6.11 14.99
CA ILE A 53 3.63 6.78 13.68
C ILE A 53 3.14 5.85 12.56
N LEU A 54 3.56 4.57 12.59
CA LEU A 54 3.15 3.60 11.58
C LEU A 54 1.65 3.26 11.71
N LYS A 55 1.14 3.13 12.94
CA LYS A 55 -0.28 2.91 13.23
C LYS A 55 -1.13 4.08 12.74
N ASP A 56 -0.73 5.30 13.08
CA ASP A 56 -1.41 6.52 12.66
C ASP A 56 -1.43 6.65 11.15
N THR A 57 -0.33 6.32 10.48
CA THR A 57 -0.28 6.37 9.02
C THR A 57 -1.14 5.27 8.38
N LEU A 58 -1.24 4.10 9.00
CA LEU A 58 -2.02 2.97 8.48
C LEU A 58 -3.53 3.24 8.55
N PHE A 59 -4.01 3.79 9.67
CA PHE A 59 -5.44 4.06 9.90
C PHE A 59 -5.86 5.50 9.57
N GLY A 60 -4.91 6.40 9.38
CA GLY A 60 -5.18 7.80 9.04
C GLY A 60 -5.62 8.02 7.60
N SER A 61 -5.96 9.26 7.31
CA SER A 61 -6.32 9.74 5.96
C SER A 61 -5.07 9.95 5.08
N CYS A 62 -4.27 8.90 4.92
CA CYS A 62 -3.03 8.91 4.17
C CYS A 62 -3.22 8.24 2.80
N PRO A 63 -2.44 8.62 1.78
CA PRO A 63 -2.53 7.97 0.47
C PRO A 63 -2.11 6.49 0.57
N ILE A 64 -2.67 5.66 -0.31
CA ILE A 64 -2.49 4.20 -0.33
C ILE A 64 -1.01 3.76 -0.25
N PRO A 65 -0.06 4.37 -0.99
CA PRO A 65 1.31 3.89 -0.94
C PRO A 65 2.04 4.25 0.36
N SER A 66 1.62 5.29 1.09
CA SER A 66 2.09 5.56 2.45
C SER A 66 1.54 4.53 3.45
N ARG A 67 0.27 4.14 3.33
CA ARG A 67 -0.30 3.03 4.11
C ARG A 67 0.42 1.70 3.85
N ASN A 68 0.77 1.42 2.59
CA ASN A 68 1.56 0.24 2.23
C ASN A 68 2.96 0.26 2.86
N ALA A 69 3.63 1.42 2.85
CA ALA A 69 4.91 1.59 3.53
C ALA A 69 4.75 1.38 5.05
N ALA A 70 3.71 1.93 5.66
CA ALA A 70 3.44 1.73 7.08
C ALA A 70 3.25 0.24 7.43
N ALA A 71 2.44 -0.48 6.65
CA ALA A 71 2.25 -1.91 6.80
C ALA A 71 3.55 -2.71 6.59
N TYR A 72 4.43 -2.27 5.69
CA TYR A 72 5.78 -2.83 5.54
C TYR A 72 6.64 -2.63 6.79
N GLY A 73 6.61 -1.42 7.39
CA GLY A 73 7.30 -1.13 8.65
C GLY A 73 6.80 -2.01 9.79
N LEU A 74 5.48 -2.13 9.98
CA LEU A 74 4.88 -3.01 10.99
C LEU A 74 5.31 -4.47 10.82
N ARG A 75 5.43 -4.94 9.57
CA ARG A 75 5.94 -6.27 9.24
C ARG A 75 7.38 -6.51 9.66
N LYS A 76 8.19 -5.44 9.72
CA LYS A 76 9.62 -5.49 10.04
C LYS A 76 9.91 -5.24 11.52
N MET A 77 8.87 -4.96 12.33
CA MET A 77 8.96 -4.91 13.78
C MET A 77 9.53 -6.20 14.37
N ARG A 78 10.32 -6.08 15.43
CA ARG A 78 11.03 -7.18 16.08
C ARG A 78 10.76 -7.20 17.58
N GLY A 79 11.19 -8.28 18.24
CA GLY A 79 11.09 -8.43 19.68
C GLY A 79 9.66 -8.31 20.20
N ARG A 80 9.49 -7.59 21.32
CA ARG A 80 8.20 -7.37 21.99
C ARG A 80 7.16 -6.68 21.08
N MET A 81 7.62 -5.77 20.22
CA MET A 81 6.74 -4.98 19.36
C MET A 81 6.19 -5.75 18.17
N LYS A 82 6.76 -6.91 17.84
CA LYS A 82 6.22 -7.79 16.80
C LYS A 82 4.80 -8.24 17.12
N LYS A 83 4.51 -8.58 18.38
CA LYS A 83 3.16 -9.03 18.80
C LYS A 83 2.15 -7.88 18.66
N VAL A 84 2.52 -6.70 19.12
CA VAL A 84 1.69 -5.49 19.02
C VAL A 84 1.44 -5.11 17.55
N ALA A 85 2.47 -5.20 16.70
CA ALA A 85 2.32 -4.95 15.26
C ALA A 85 1.36 -5.94 14.59
N LEU A 86 1.40 -7.23 14.97
CA LEU A 86 0.44 -8.23 14.50
C LEU A 86 -0.98 -7.93 14.95
N GLU A 87 -1.17 -7.50 16.19
CA GLU A 87 -2.47 -7.10 16.73
C GLU A 87 -3.05 -5.90 15.97
N ILE A 88 -2.22 -4.88 15.68
CA ILE A 88 -2.60 -3.73 14.85
C ILE A 88 -3.03 -4.15 13.46
N LEU A 89 -2.24 -5.00 12.79
CA LEU A 89 -2.61 -5.53 11.48
C LEU A 89 -3.91 -6.35 11.55
N GLY A 90 -4.13 -7.08 12.65
CA GLY A 90 -5.38 -7.80 12.92
C GLY A 90 -6.58 -6.88 13.10
N GLN A 91 -6.43 -5.78 13.83
CA GLN A 91 -7.46 -4.74 13.96
C GLN A 91 -7.82 -4.15 12.58
N GLY A 92 -6.81 -3.96 11.72
CA GLY A 92 -7.02 -3.48 10.36
C GLY A 92 -7.86 -4.39 9.46
N LEU A 93 -7.98 -5.68 9.78
CA LEU A 93 -8.91 -6.58 9.08
C LEU A 93 -10.38 -6.24 9.33
N LYS A 94 -10.69 -5.59 10.46
CA LYS A 94 -12.04 -5.17 10.84
C LYS A 94 -12.33 -3.71 10.45
N HIS A 95 -11.37 -3.02 9.84
CA HIS A 95 -11.51 -1.61 9.49
C HIS A 95 -12.59 -1.38 8.42
N ARG A 96 -13.28 -0.23 8.47
CA ARG A 96 -14.33 0.15 7.51
C ARG A 96 -13.79 0.26 6.08
N ASP A 97 -12.61 0.86 5.94
CA ASP A 97 -11.97 1.05 4.63
C ASP A 97 -11.47 -0.27 4.04
N ASN A 98 -11.99 -0.58 2.85
CA ASN A 98 -11.58 -1.77 2.08
C ASN A 98 -10.09 -1.75 1.70
N SER A 99 -9.52 -0.57 1.43
CA SER A 99 -8.11 -0.42 1.10
C SER A 99 -7.23 -0.82 2.28
N THR A 100 -7.45 -0.22 3.45
CA THR A 100 -6.72 -0.53 4.69
C THR A 100 -6.87 -2.01 5.06
N ARG A 101 -8.08 -2.57 4.93
CA ARG A 101 -8.34 -4.00 5.13
C ARG A 101 -7.51 -4.89 4.20
N GLY A 102 -7.46 -4.55 2.92
CA GLY A 102 -6.67 -5.26 1.91
C GLY A 102 -5.17 -5.22 2.19
N ILE A 103 -4.65 -4.05 2.58
CA ILE A 103 -3.25 -3.86 2.95
C ILE A 103 -2.88 -4.71 4.16
N CYS A 104 -3.68 -4.65 5.22
CA CYS A 104 -3.45 -5.43 6.45
C CYS A 104 -3.50 -6.93 6.18
N ARG A 105 -4.47 -7.38 5.36
CA ARG A 105 -4.56 -8.78 4.93
C ARG A 105 -3.31 -9.23 4.19
N ASN A 106 -2.83 -8.45 3.22
CA ASN A 106 -1.63 -8.77 2.48
C ASN A 106 -0.40 -8.83 3.40
N ALA A 107 -0.26 -7.86 4.31
CA ALA A 107 0.84 -7.83 5.27
C ALA A 107 0.85 -9.10 6.17
N LEU A 108 -0.31 -9.52 6.69
CA LEU A 108 -0.40 -10.73 7.49
C LEU A 108 -0.12 -12.00 6.68
N GLN A 109 -0.60 -12.08 5.43
CA GLN A 109 -0.31 -13.20 4.52
C GLN A 109 1.19 -13.33 4.26
N MET A 110 1.89 -12.22 4.03
CA MET A 110 3.35 -12.21 3.84
C MET A 110 4.15 -12.57 5.10
N LEU A 111 3.53 -12.56 6.28
CA LEU A 111 4.12 -13.05 7.53
C LEU A 111 3.84 -14.54 7.78
N GLY A 112 3.15 -15.22 6.86
CA GLY A 112 2.73 -16.61 7.05
C GLY A 112 1.69 -16.79 8.16
N GLN A 113 1.07 -15.70 8.63
CA GLN A 113 0.00 -15.78 9.62
C GLN A 113 -1.25 -16.39 8.99
N LYS A 114 -1.93 -17.28 9.72
CA LYS A 114 -3.23 -17.82 9.33
C LYS A 114 -4.25 -16.68 9.38
N VAL A 115 -4.33 -15.90 8.31
CA VAL A 115 -5.36 -14.88 8.16
C VAL A 115 -6.68 -15.64 8.00
N PRO A 116 -7.67 -15.44 8.89
CA PRO A 116 -8.98 -16.05 8.68
C PRO A 116 -9.45 -15.65 7.29
N LYS A 117 -9.87 -16.64 6.50
CA LYS A 117 -10.51 -16.39 5.20
C LYS A 117 -11.81 -15.68 5.50
N ILE A 118 -11.79 -14.36 5.65
CA ILE A 118 -13.01 -13.57 5.66
C ILE A 118 -13.69 -13.93 4.34
N PRO A 119 -14.92 -14.49 4.37
CA PRO A 119 -15.63 -14.78 3.14
C PRO A 119 -15.65 -13.47 2.37
N LYS A 120 -15.13 -13.51 1.14
CA LYS A 120 -15.21 -12.36 0.24
C LYS A 120 -16.70 -12.04 0.18
N MET A 121 -17.17 -10.98 0.85
CA MET A 121 -18.49 -10.44 0.55
C MET A 121 -18.46 -10.24 -0.95
N ALA A 122 -19.35 -10.96 -1.63
CA ALA A 122 -19.33 -11.14 -3.07
C ALA A 122 -18.99 -9.79 -3.70
N ALA A 123 -17.85 -9.73 -4.38
CA ALA A 123 -17.60 -8.60 -5.27
C ALA A 123 -18.86 -8.48 -6.14
N PRO A 124 -19.44 -7.28 -6.34
CA PRO A 124 -20.49 -7.13 -7.33
C PRO A 124 -19.94 -7.77 -8.60
N LYS A 125 -20.63 -8.81 -9.08
CA LYS A 125 -20.24 -9.56 -10.28
C LYS A 125 -20.01 -8.50 -11.35
N LYS A 126 -18.74 -8.25 -11.70
CA LYS A 126 -18.48 -7.50 -12.94
C LYS A 126 -19.23 -8.28 -14.01
N PRO A 127 -20.09 -7.63 -14.82
CA PRO A 127 -20.74 -8.33 -15.90
C PRO A 127 -19.64 -9.02 -16.72
N PRO A 128 -19.86 -10.27 -17.16
CA PRO A 128 -18.87 -10.96 -17.96
C PRO A 128 -18.53 -10.04 -19.12
N VAL A 129 -17.26 -9.66 -19.22
CA VAL A 129 -16.74 -9.00 -20.40
C VAL A 129 -16.88 -10.04 -21.50
N SER A 130 -18.00 -9.98 -22.21
CA SER A 130 -18.23 -10.72 -23.43
C SER A 130 -17.02 -10.49 -24.31
N HIS A 131 -16.43 -11.58 -24.80
CA HIS A 131 -15.47 -11.67 -25.89
C HIS A 131 -15.00 -10.31 -26.44
N LEU A 132 -13.70 -10.08 -26.36
CA LEU A 132 -13.00 -9.14 -27.23
C LEU A 132 -13.32 -9.52 -28.69
N ALA A 133 -14.41 -8.98 -29.23
CA ALA A 133 -14.58 -8.82 -30.65
C ALA A 133 -13.60 -7.72 -31.01
N ILE A 134 -12.49 -8.11 -31.63
CA ILE A 134 -11.60 -7.20 -32.34
C ILE A 134 -12.52 -6.42 -33.29
N ARG A 135 -12.85 -5.18 -32.93
CA ARG A 135 -13.49 -4.24 -33.84
C ARG A 135 -12.41 -3.90 -34.86
N GLU A 136 -12.48 -4.55 -36.02
CA GLU A 136 -11.76 -4.06 -37.20
C GLU A 136 -12.15 -2.59 -37.38
N LEU A 137 -11.15 -1.72 -37.27
CA LEU A 137 -11.29 -0.31 -37.62
C LEU A 137 -11.70 -0.27 -39.11
N PRO A 138 -12.80 0.41 -39.49
CA PRO A 138 -13.16 0.55 -40.88
C PRO A 138 -12.07 1.36 -41.57
N ASP A 139 -11.29 0.69 -42.40
CA ASP A 139 -10.22 1.26 -43.20
C ASP A 139 -10.82 2.28 -44.18
N LYS A 140 -10.35 3.52 -44.15
CA LYS A 140 -10.91 4.66 -44.91
C LYS A 140 -10.69 4.57 -46.43
N ASN A 141 -10.17 3.45 -46.94
CA ASN A 141 -9.67 3.32 -48.31
C ASN A 141 -10.26 2.19 -49.15
N ARG A 142 -11.46 1.64 -48.84
CA ARG A 142 -12.12 0.71 -49.76
C ARG A 142 -13.01 1.43 -50.79
N PRO A 143 -12.71 1.38 -52.10
CA PRO A 143 -13.60 1.90 -53.13
C PRO A 143 -14.90 1.09 -53.16
N GLY A 144 -16.02 1.80 -53.14
CA GLY A 144 -17.36 1.23 -53.02
C GLY A 144 -17.65 0.17 -54.08
N ARG A 145 -18.07 -1.01 -53.62
CA ARG A 145 -18.56 -2.07 -54.50
C ARG A 145 -19.88 -1.62 -55.12
N ARG A 146 -19.84 -1.26 -56.40
CA ARG A 146 -21.00 -0.94 -57.23
C ARG A 146 -21.99 -2.11 -57.17
N VAL A 147 -23.16 -1.87 -56.59
CA VAL A 147 -24.33 -2.73 -56.77
C VAL A 147 -24.84 -2.46 -58.18
N VAL A 148 -24.50 -3.34 -59.13
CA VAL A 148 -25.05 -3.29 -60.48
C VAL A 148 -26.32 -4.13 -60.52
N ASN A 149 -27.44 -3.46 -60.75
CA ASN A 149 -28.75 -4.00 -61.09
C ASN A 149 -28.69 -5.09 -62.18
N ARG A 150 -29.53 -6.13 -62.08
CA ARG A 150 -30.27 -6.64 -63.24
C ARG A 150 -31.70 -7.05 -62.86
N ARG A 151 -32.63 -6.40 -63.55
CA ARG A 151 -34.08 -6.62 -63.56
C ARG A 151 -34.45 -7.85 -64.42
N THR A 152 -35.59 -8.47 -64.05
CA THR A 152 -36.60 -9.21 -64.87
C THR A 152 -36.21 -10.59 -65.46
N ARG A 153 -37.09 -11.58 -65.61
CA ARG A 153 -38.54 -11.57 -65.92
C ARG A 153 -39.21 -12.94 -65.58
N ARG A 154 -40.53 -12.92 -65.40
CA ARG A 154 -41.45 -14.06 -65.64
C ARG A 154 -41.62 -14.26 -67.15
#